data_AF-A0A1F4UDY1-F1
#
_entry.id   AF-A0A1F4UDY1-F1
#
_cell.length_a   1.000
_cell.length_b   1.000
_cell.length_c   1.000
_cell.angle_alpha   90.00
_cell.angle_beta   90.00
_cell.angle_gamma   90.00
#
_symmetry.space_group_name_H-M   'P 1'
#
loop_
_entity.id
_entity.type
_entity.pdbx_description
1 polymer ?
#
loop_
_entity_poly.entity_id
_entity_poly.type
_entity_poly.pdbx_seq_one_letter_code
_entity_poly.pdbx_strand_id
1 'polypeptide(L)'
;MIYRTLTSLIVLLIFNVINCGHQYNELTGDGIVTVGVYIDKGASGICYGAAEKMFEWMGFRIERIFAVTVNEGNLDDIDIFYFPGGNGGLYDSYVNDTRKQRLRDLIDDGRAGVGGIWKNNP
;
A
#
# COMPACT_ATOMS: atom_id res chain seq x y z
N MET A 1 -40.20 9.74 -29.90
CA MET A 1 -39.57 10.62 -28.90
C MET A 1 -38.99 9.82 -27.71
N ILE A 2 -38.42 8.63 -27.93
CA ILE A 2 -37.91 7.72 -26.88
C ILE A 2 -36.38 7.52 -26.99
N TYR A 3 -35.81 7.73 -28.19
CA TYR A 3 -34.37 7.56 -28.44
C TYR A 3 -33.46 8.66 -27.85
N ARG A 4 -33.97 9.89 -27.60
CA ARG A 4 -33.17 11.01 -27.07
C ARG A 4 -32.92 10.92 -25.55
N THR A 5 -33.81 10.26 -24.81
CA THR A 5 -33.66 10.03 -23.37
C THR A 5 -32.76 8.83 -23.07
N LEU A 6 -32.80 7.79 -23.90
CA LEU A 6 -31.94 6.60 -23.74
C LEU A 6 -30.45 6.92 -23.97
N THR A 7 -30.13 7.78 -24.94
CA THR A 7 -28.75 8.20 -25.22
C THR A 7 -28.16 9.04 -24.09
N SER A 8 -28.97 9.90 -23.45
CA SER A 8 -28.50 10.72 -22.32
C SER A 8 -28.16 9.90 -21.08
N LEU A 9 -28.91 8.80 -20.82
CA LEU A 9 -28.66 7.92 -19.69
C LEU A 9 -27.39 7.07 -19.88
N ILE A 10 -27.13 6.60 -21.10
CA ILE A 10 -25.93 5.83 -21.43
C ILE A 10 -24.66 6.71 -21.35
N VAL A 11 -24.73 7.96 -21.82
CA VAL A 11 -23.61 8.91 -21.72
C VAL A 11 -23.31 9.25 -20.26
N LEU A 12 -24.32 9.42 -19.40
CA LEU A 12 -24.11 9.68 -17.97
C LEU A 12 -23.44 8.51 -17.24
N LEU A 13 -23.79 7.27 -17.62
CA LEU A 13 -23.16 6.07 -17.06
C LEU A 13 -21.69 5.95 -17.48
N ILE A 14 -21.36 6.24 -18.74
CA ILE A 14 -19.97 6.20 -19.24
C ILE A 14 -19.11 7.26 -18.54
N PHE A 15 -19.61 8.49 -18.36
CA PHE A 15 -18.85 9.54 -17.68
C PHE A 15 -18.60 9.27 -16.19
N ASN A 16 -19.54 8.64 -15.46
CA ASN A 16 -19.33 8.31 -14.04
C ASN A 16 -18.30 7.19 -13.84
N VAL A 17 -18.21 6.23 -14.76
CA VAL A 17 -17.19 5.15 -14.67
C VAL A 17 -15.77 5.70 -14.91
N ILE A 18 -15.61 6.67 -15.81
CA ILE A 18 -14.29 7.22 -16.15
C ILE A 18 -13.76 8.15 -15.04
N ASN A 19 -14.64 8.90 -14.36
CA ASN A 19 -14.21 9.87 -13.34
C ASN A 19 -13.62 9.18 -12.09
N CYS A 20 -14.03 7.95 -11.79
CA CYS A 20 -13.47 7.17 -10.69
C CYS A 20 -12.02 6.72 -11.00
N GLY A 21 -11.66 6.55 -12.27
CA GLY A 21 -10.33 6.09 -12.68
C GLY A 21 -9.26 7.19 -12.79
N HIS A 22 -9.66 8.47 -12.89
CA HIS A 22 -8.72 9.57 -13.13
C HIS A 22 -8.04 10.08 -11.85
N GLN A 23 -8.66 9.90 -10.68
CA GLN A 23 -8.09 10.34 -9.38
C GLN A 23 -6.87 9.52 -8.92
N TYR A 24 -6.60 8.35 -9.52
CA TYR A 24 -5.44 7.52 -9.14
C TYR A 24 -4.11 8.03 -9.72
N ASN A 25 -4.15 8.78 -10.82
CA ASN A 25 -2.94 9.23 -11.54
C ASN A 25 -2.21 10.39 -10.84
N GLU A 26 -2.86 11.13 -9.95
CA GLU A 26 -2.29 12.33 -9.34
C GLU A 26 -1.27 12.02 -8.23
N LEU A 27 -1.31 10.80 -7.66
CA LEU A 27 -0.37 10.37 -6.62
C LEU A 27 0.91 9.71 -7.17
N THR A 28 0.88 9.21 -8.41
CA THR A 28 1.84 8.18 -8.84
C THR A 28 2.76 8.62 -9.96
N GLY A 29 2.59 9.84 -10.49
CA GLY A 29 3.44 10.37 -11.56
C GLY A 29 3.63 9.33 -12.67
N ASP A 30 2.56 9.01 -13.38
CA ASP A 30 2.58 8.14 -14.57
C ASP A 30 2.93 6.66 -14.31
N GLY A 31 3.28 6.27 -13.06
CA GLY A 31 3.73 4.92 -12.67
C GLY A 31 2.73 4.11 -11.84
N ILE A 32 2.95 2.79 -11.75
CA ILE A 32 2.20 1.89 -10.84
C ILE A 32 2.83 1.97 -9.45
N VAL A 33 2.05 2.37 -8.44
CA VAL A 33 2.50 2.34 -7.04
C VAL A 33 2.72 0.91 -6.56
N THR A 34 3.86 0.68 -5.91
CA THR A 34 4.24 -0.58 -5.28
C THR A 34 4.10 -0.50 -3.77
N VAL A 35 3.27 -1.38 -3.21
CA VAL A 35 3.06 -1.53 -1.77
C VAL A 35 3.77 -2.77 -1.25
N GLY A 36 4.73 -2.56 -0.35
CA GLY A 36 5.37 -3.60 0.45
C GLY A 36 4.47 -4.00 1.62
N VAL A 37 3.80 -5.14 1.54
CA VAL A 37 2.94 -5.69 2.60
C VAL A 37 3.73 -6.69 3.44
N TYR A 38 3.94 -6.38 4.73
CA TYR A 38 4.62 -7.29 5.64
C TYR A 38 3.73 -8.48 6.02
N ILE A 39 4.19 -9.71 5.77
CA ILE A 39 3.40 -10.94 5.97
C ILE A 39 4.06 -11.97 6.90
N ASP A 40 5.12 -11.59 7.61
CA ASP A 40 5.91 -12.49 8.44
C ASP A 40 5.48 -12.42 9.92
N LYS A 41 6.28 -12.99 10.84
CA LYS A 41 5.99 -13.08 12.27
C LYS A 41 5.54 -11.74 12.85
N GLY A 42 4.46 -11.81 13.64
CA GLY A 42 3.74 -10.65 14.16
C GLY A 42 2.53 -10.27 13.32
N ALA A 43 2.49 -10.59 12.03
CA ALA A 43 1.43 -10.16 11.12
C ALA A 43 0.17 -11.00 11.29
N SER A 44 -0.99 -10.35 11.40
CA SER A 44 -2.26 -11.06 11.34
C SER A 44 -2.59 -11.45 9.90
N GLY A 45 -2.80 -12.76 9.69
CA GLY A 45 -3.26 -13.37 8.44
C GLY A 45 -4.41 -12.63 7.76
N ILE A 46 -5.42 -12.29 8.57
CA ILE A 46 -6.63 -11.62 8.11
C ILE A 46 -6.31 -10.19 7.70
N CYS A 47 -5.46 -9.49 8.45
CA CYS A 47 -5.16 -8.08 8.20
C CYS A 47 -4.31 -7.87 6.95
N TYR A 48 -3.27 -8.68 6.72
CA TYR A 48 -2.53 -8.56 5.46
C TYR A 48 -3.35 -9.06 4.28
N GLY A 49 -4.15 -10.13 4.42
CA GLY A 49 -5.01 -10.61 3.33
C GLY A 49 -6.06 -9.57 2.91
N ALA A 50 -6.67 -8.87 3.87
CA ALA A 50 -7.61 -7.78 3.58
C ALA A 50 -6.89 -6.59 2.92
N ALA A 51 -5.70 -6.21 3.41
CA ALA A 51 -4.92 -5.13 2.83
C ALA A 51 -4.47 -5.43 1.40
N GLU A 52 -4.05 -6.66 1.11
CA GLU A 52 -3.71 -7.07 -0.25
C GLU A 52 -4.90 -6.88 -1.19
N LYS A 53 -6.09 -7.32 -0.80
CA LYS A 53 -7.29 -7.12 -1.64
C LYS A 53 -7.66 -5.65 -1.82
N MET A 54 -7.45 -4.84 -0.78
CA MET A 54 -7.67 -3.40 -0.85
C MET A 54 -6.71 -2.72 -1.83
N PHE A 55 -5.41 -2.99 -1.72
CA PHE A 55 -4.40 -2.38 -2.61
C PHE A 55 -4.49 -2.90 -4.06
N GLU A 56 -4.80 -4.19 -4.25
CA GLU A 56 -5.15 -4.75 -5.57
C GLU A 56 -6.33 -4.01 -6.19
N TRP A 57 -7.39 -3.76 -5.41
CA TRP A 57 -8.58 -3.05 -5.90
C TRP A 57 -8.26 -1.60 -6.29
N MET A 58 -7.31 -0.96 -5.61
CA MET A 58 -6.81 0.38 -5.94
C MET A 58 -5.88 0.40 -7.17
N GLY A 59 -5.56 -0.75 -7.76
CA GLY A 59 -4.67 -0.85 -8.91
C GLY A 59 -3.18 -0.78 -8.56
N PHE A 60 -2.82 -0.98 -7.29
CA PHE A 60 -1.43 -0.98 -6.86
C PHE A 60 -0.78 -2.35 -7.07
N ARG A 61 0.54 -2.34 -7.32
CA ARG A 61 1.36 -3.55 -7.28
C ARG A 61 1.61 -3.93 -5.83
N ILE A 62 1.52 -5.21 -5.54
CA ILE A 62 1.81 -5.73 -4.20
C ILE A 62 3.12 -6.47 -4.22
N GLU A 63 3.98 -6.14 -3.25
CA GLU A 63 5.16 -6.90 -2.91
C GLU A 63 5.01 -7.43 -1.49
N ARG A 64 5.03 -8.75 -1.33
CA ARG A 64 5.04 -9.38 -0.01
C ARG A 64 6.45 -9.29 0.56
N ILE A 65 6.61 -8.58 1.67
CA ILE A 65 7.89 -8.43 2.36
C ILE A 65 7.92 -9.25 3.64
N PHE A 66 9.08 -9.83 3.93
CA PHE A 66 9.34 -10.62 5.13
C PHE A 66 10.37 -9.93 6.01
N ALA A 67 10.58 -10.40 7.24
CA ALA A 67 11.61 -9.81 8.11
C ALA A 67 13.00 -9.87 7.46
N VAL A 68 13.32 -10.96 6.75
CA VAL A 68 14.57 -11.08 5.97
C VAL A 68 14.65 -10.04 4.84
N THR A 69 13.55 -9.79 4.11
CA THR A 69 13.51 -8.75 3.07
C THR A 69 13.75 -7.37 3.67
N VAL A 70 13.13 -7.06 4.80
CA VAL A 70 13.34 -5.78 5.50
C VAL A 70 14.77 -5.66 6.01
N ASN A 71 15.35 -6.75 6.49
CA ASN A 71 16.66 -6.73 7.14
C ASN A 71 17.84 -6.75 6.15
N GLU A 72 17.66 -7.34 4.98
CA GLU A 72 18.76 -7.68 4.08
C GLU A 72 18.47 -7.29 2.63
N GLY A 73 17.20 -7.17 2.26
CA GLY A 73 16.76 -6.90 0.89
C GLY A 73 16.91 -5.44 0.46
N ASN A 74 16.69 -5.23 -0.83
CA ASN A 74 16.48 -3.90 -1.39
C ASN A 74 15.03 -3.47 -1.13
N LEU A 75 14.86 -2.25 -0.65
CA LEU A 75 13.54 -1.64 -0.40
C LEU A 75 13.27 -0.49 -1.37
N ASP A 76 14.20 -0.18 -2.27
CA ASP A 76 14.21 1.06 -3.04
C ASP A 76 13.06 1.15 -4.05
N ASP A 77 12.45 0.02 -4.47
CA ASP A 77 11.33 -0.03 -5.41
C ASP A 77 9.95 -0.01 -4.71
N ILE A 78 9.89 0.15 -3.39
CA ILE A 78 8.66 0.20 -2.61
C ILE A 78 8.29 1.65 -2.28
N ASP A 79 7.10 2.07 -2.70
CA ASP A 79 6.55 3.41 -2.45
C ASP A 79 5.82 3.49 -1.10
N ILE A 80 5.16 2.40 -0.71
CA ILE A 80 4.36 2.31 0.52
C ILE A 80 4.76 1.07 1.33
N PHE A 81 5.20 1.27 2.56
CA PHE A 81 5.42 0.18 3.52
C PHE A 81 4.18 -0.01 4.40
N TYR A 82 3.53 -1.15 4.27
CA TYR A 82 2.35 -1.51 5.07
C TYR A 82 2.68 -2.63 6.06
N PHE A 83 2.62 -2.30 7.35
CA PHE A 83 2.74 -3.24 8.45
C PHE A 83 1.35 -3.48 9.05
N PRO A 84 0.74 -4.64 8.82
CA PRO A 84 -0.65 -4.91 9.18
C PRO A 84 -0.86 -4.88 10.70
N GLY A 85 -2.13 -4.88 11.11
CA GLY A 85 -2.49 -5.23 12.50
C GLY A 85 -1.96 -6.61 12.90
N GLY A 86 -1.74 -6.79 14.21
CA GLY A 86 -1.09 -8.00 14.73
C GLY A 86 -0.37 -7.71 16.04
N ASN A 87 0.77 -8.37 16.25
CA ASN A 87 1.61 -8.18 17.43
C ASN A 87 2.83 -7.31 17.08
N GLY A 88 2.77 -6.04 17.48
CA GLY A 88 3.83 -5.05 17.29
C GLY A 88 5.18 -5.45 17.92
N GLY A 89 5.15 -6.08 19.10
CA GLY A 89 6.37 -6.54 19.76
C GLY A 89 7.10 -7.64 18.98
N LEU A 90 6.37 -8.47 18.22
CA LEU A 90 7.00 -9.43 17.33
C LEU A 90 7.64 -8.72 16.12
N TYR A 91 6.98 -7.74 15.50
CA TYR A 91 7.63 -6.94 14.44
C TYR A 91 8.95 -6.35 14.92
N ASP A 92 8.93 -5.76 16.11
CA ASP A 92 10.09 -5.13 16.72
C ASP A 92 11.25 -6.10 17.01
N SER A 93 10.93 -7.37 17.27
CA SER A 93 11.93 -8.41 17.55
C SER A 93 12.57 -9.01 16.31
N TYR A 94 11.87 -9.00 15.17
CA TYR A 94 12.34 -9.64 13.94
C TYR A 94 12.94 -8.65 12.94
N VAL A 95 12.61 -7.37 13.02
CA VAL A 95 13.26 -6.31 12.25
C VAL A 95 14.30 -5.62 13.13
N ASN A 96 15.55 -5.56 12.68
CA ASN A 96 16.62 -4.97 13.49
C ASN A 96 16.57 -3.42 13.48
N ASP A 97 17.16 -2.80 14.50
CA ASP A 97 17.05 -1.35 14.71
C ASP A 97 17.68 -0.53 13.58
N THR A 98 18.80 -0.99 13.01
CA THR A 98 19.42 -0.38 11.83
C THR A 98 18.44 -0.29 10.66
N ARG A 99 17.60 -1.31 10.50
CA ARG A 99 16.66 -1.41 9.38
C ARG A 99 15.35 -0.70 9.66
N LYS A 100 14.92 -0.62 10.93
CA LYS A 100 13.88 0.34 11.33
C LYS A 100 14.32 1.77 11.04
N GLN A 101 15.60 2.10 11.27
CA GLN A 101 16.12 3.42 10.90
C GLN A 101 16.09 3.63 9.39
N ARG A 102 16.54 2.64 8.59
CA ARG A 102 16.42 2.73 7.13
C ARG A 102 14.98 2.96 6.67
N LEU A 103 13.99 2.28 7.26
CA LEU A 103 12.58 2.51 6.95
C LEU A 103 12.13 3.95 7.28
N ARG A 104 12.63 4.52 8.38
CA ARG A 104 12.39 5.93 8.73
C ARG A 104 13.01 6.87 7.70
N ASP A 105 14.27 6.67 7.35
CA ASP A 105 14.96 7.49 6.35
C ASP A 105 14.23 7.45 5.01
N LEU A 106 13.73 6.27 4.60
CA LEU A 106 12.93 6.09 3.40
C LEU A 106 11.59 6.86 3.45
N ILE A 107 10.93 6.89 4.60
CA ILE A 107 9.71 7.66 4.81
C ILE A 107 10.00 9.17 4.78
N ASP A 108 11.08 9.60 5.42
CA ASP A 108 11.54 10.98 5.42
C ASP A 108 11.94 11.46 4.01
N ASP A 109 12.45 10.55 3.17
CA ASP A 109 12.74 10.76 1.74
C ASP A 109 11.48 10.81 0.85
N GLY A 110 10.28 10.67 1.42
CA GLY A 110 9.00 10.88 0.73
C GLY A 110 8.16 9.63 0.49
N ARG A 111 8.55 8.46 1.03
CA ARG A 111 7.74 7.23 0.94
C ARG A 111 6.69 7.18 2.03
N ALA A 112 5.65 6.39 1.83
CA ALA A 112 4.59 6.24 2.82
C ALA A 112 4.84 5.07 3.77
N GLY A 113 4.50 5.24 5.05
CA GLY A 113 4.46 4.18 6.05
C GLY A 113 3.08 4.09 6.71
N VAL A 114 2.46 2.91 6.71
CA VAL A 114 1.16 2.64 7.35
C VAL A 114 1.28 1.46 8.34
N GLY A 115 1.13 1.73 9.64
CA GLY A 115 1.46 0.78 10.70
C GLY A 115 2.24 1.40 11.86
N GLY A 116 2.93 0.57 12.65
CA GLY A 116 3.53 0.98 13.93
C GLY A 116 5.03 0.75 14.12
N ILE A 117 5.73 0.05 13.21
CA ILE A 117 7.10 -0.43 13.46
C ILE A 117 8.18 0.68 13.49
N TRP A 118 7.89 1.87 12.97
CA TRP A 118 8.81 3.01 12.98
C TRP A 118 8.71 3.90 14.21
N LYS A 119 7.68 3.73 15.07
CA LYS A 119 7.50 4.54 16.26
C LYS A 119 8.53 4.13 17.31
N ASN A 120 9.33 5.09 17.79
CA ASN A 120 10.19 4.87 18.95
C ASN A 120 9.28 4.59 20.16
N ASN A 121 9.47 3.46 20.84
CA ASN A 121 9.00 3.33 22.21
C ASN A 121 9.88 4.26 23.06
N PRO A 122 9.30 5.23 23.80
CA PRO A 122 10.04 6.01 24.78
C PRO A 122 10.63 5.12 25.89
#